data_AF-A0A9P5QRS8-F1
#
_entry.id   AF-A0A9P5QRS8-F1
#
_cell.length_a   1.000
_cell.length_b   1.000
_cell.length_c   1.000
_cell.angle_alpha   90.00
_cell.angle_beta   90.00
_cell.angle_gamma   90.00
#
_symmetry.space_group_name_H-M   'P 1'
#
loop_
_entity.id
_entity.type
_entity.pdbx_description
1 polymer ?
#
loop_
_entity_poly.entity_id
_entity_poly.type
_entity_poly.pdbx_seq_one_letter_code
_entity_poly.pdbx_strand_id
1 'polypeptide(L)'
;VYNFKDDQIQELKQHRQLILICEGYDESQQLVNLHYTNKLNQPGQWNTEMIISCRNQFLGPNYLDRFKPQSNDRYVSVSQDVFQEADQVKNYVEQYAQDPQAMLLFRDQTVWSAQEYMAKLTAITNVMDLVKNPFLLTLALKALPGLVASNKDLLSIRVTRVGLYDMFIDQWLQANRLRLQTNTLSQDELKALNSLVEDDFIGCGTDYLTRLAEAIFKEQNGNPIVQYIHSETTLLGDASPLMRTGNQYRFIHRSILEYFLSRAIYNPARIDEEDADLQDVSVTPTLQSLVANSPLFQRSLLGEPSIIQFLCDRQQLRNVVDLSKTDDSATIAAANAVTILVRAGVTFNGADLQGVKVPGADLSNG
;
A
#
# COMPACT_ATOMS: atom_id res chain seq x y z
N VAL A 1 -2.51 -11.87 -32.37
CA VAL A 1 -3.46 -12.83 -31.76
C VAL A 1 -3.07 -14.21 -32.26
N TYR A 2 -2.55 -15.06 -31.38
CA TYR A 2 -2.20 -16.44 -31.74
C TYR A 2 -3.48 -17.27 -31.77
N ASN A 3 -3.96 -17.65 -32.96
CA ASN A 3 -5.18 -18.43 -33.11
C ASN A 3 -4.85 -19.92 -33.08
N PHE A 4 -5.03 -20.55 -31.92
CA PHE A 4 -5.12 -22.01 -31.84
C PHE A 4 -6.38 -22.50 -32.56
N LYS A 5 -6.27 -23.60 -33.31
CA LYS A 5 -7.44 -24.28 -33.90
C LYS A 5 -8.21 -25.04 -32.82
N ASP A 6 -9.51 -25.25 -33.02
CA ASP A 6 -10.36 -25.97 -32.06
C ASP A 6 -9.82 -27.36 -31.73
N ASP A 7 -9.30 -28.09 -32.72
CA ASP A 7 -8.70 -29.41 -32.52
C ASP A 7 -7.47 -29.36 -31.60
N GLN A 8 -6.68 -28.28 -31.67
CA GLN A 8 -5.53 -28.07 -30.80
C GLN A 8 -5.98 -27.75 -29.38
N ILE A 9 -7.05 -26.95 -29.23
CA ILE A 9 -7.63 -26.65 -27.91
C ILE A 9 -8.19 -27.93 -27.27
N GLN A 10 -8.83 -28.80 -28.05
CA GLN A 10 -9.33 -30.09 -27.55
C GLN A 10 -8.20 -31.05 -27.15
N GLU A 11 -7.11 -31.12 -27.93
CA GLU A 11 -5.91 -31.90 -27.54
C GLU A 11 -5.36 -31.41 -26.20
N LEU A 12 -5.21 -30.09 -26.04
CA LEU A 12 -4.70 -29.49 -24.81
C LEU A 12 -5.60 -29.80 -23.62
N LYS A 13 -6.93 -29.71 -23.78
CA LYS A 13 -7.90 -30.04 -22.72
C LYS A 13 -7.88 -31.50 -22.31
N GLN A 14 -7.66 -32.42 -23.25
CA GLN A 14 -7.73 -33.86 -23.02
C GLN A 14 -6.40 -34.46 -22.54
N HIS A 15 -5.27 -33.88 -22.94
CA HIS A 15 -3.96 -34.52 -22.78
C HIS A 15 -2.94 -33.71 -21.99
N ARG A 16 -3.22 -32.45 -21.64
CA ARG A 16 -2.28 -31.61 -20.87
C ARG A 16 -2.83 -31.23 -19.52
N GLN A 17 -1.93 -31.09 -18.55
CA GLN A 17 -2.22 -30.44 -17.28
C GLN A 17 -2.04 -28.94 -17.45
N LEU A 18 -3.04 -28.17 -17.04
CA LEU A 18 -3.00 -26.72 -17.06
C LEU A 18 -2.92 -26.20 -15.62
N ILE A 19 -1.93 -25.36 -15.35
CA ILE A 19 -1.81 -24.64 -14.09
C ILE A 19 -2.13 -23.16 -14.36
N LEU A 20 -3.06 -22.61 -13.58
CA LEU A 20 -3.40 -21.19 -13.60
C LEU A 20 -2.78 -20.51 -12.38
N ILE A 21 -1.91 -19.53 -12.64
CA ILE A 21 -1.32 -18.68 -11.60
C ILE A 21 -2.07 -17.36 -11.62
N CYS A 22 -2.90 -17.14 -10.60
CA CYS A 22 -3.71 -15.94 -10.44
C CYS A 22 -3.04 -15.04 -9.38
N GLU A 23 -2.31 -14.04 -9.84
CA GLU A 23 -1.59 -13.12 -8.94
C GLU A 23 -2.47 -11.90 -8.59
N GLY A 24 -2.58 -11.58 -7.30
CA GLY A 24 -3.24 -10.35 -6.81
C GLY A 24 -4.77 -10.39 -6.86
N TYR A 25 -5.40 -11.45 -6.34
CA TYR A 25 -6.87 -11.58 -6.37
C TYR A 25 -7.60 -10.39 -5.75
N ASP A 26 -7.08 -9.81 -4.67
CA ASP A 26 -7.66 -8.62 -4.02
C ASP A 26 -7.65 -7.37 -4.92
N GLU A 27 -6.81 -7.34 -5.96
CA GLU A 27 -6.81 -6.26 -6.95
C GLU A 27 -7.93 -6.41 -7.98
N SER A 28 -8.43 -7.63 -8.19
CA SER A 28 -9.49 -7.92 -9.17
C SER A 28 -10.88 -7.44 -8.73
N GLN A 29 -11.06 -7.14 -7.43
CA GLN A 29 -12.35 -6.82 -6.79
C GLN A 29 -13.44 -7.88 -7.03
N GLN A 30 -13.08 -9.09 -7.47
CA GLN A 30 -14.05 -10.15 -7.72
C GLN A 30 -14.53 -10.76 -6.41
N LEU A 31 -15.84 -10.97 -6.33
CA LEU A 31 -16.50 -11.64 -5.20
C LEU A 31 -17.00 -13.04 -5.55
N VAL A 32 -16.78 -13.44 -6.80
CA VAL A 32 -17.31 -14.66 -7.40
C VAL A 32 -16.25 -15.75 -7.44
N ASN A 33 -16.72 -16.99 -7.37
CA ASN A 33 -15.85 -18.15 -7.42
C ASN A 33 -15.24 -18.31 -8.83
N LEU A 34 -13.90 -18.32 -8.91
CA LEU A 34 -13.18 -18.36 -10.18
C LEU A 34 -13.41 -19.65 -10.98
N HIS A 35 -13.59 -20.78 -10.29
CA HIS A 35 -13.90 -22.05 -10.96
C HIS A 35 -15.30 -22.02 -11.56
N TYR A 36 -16.28 -21.48 -10.83
CA TYR A 36 -17.66 -21.42 -11.29
C TYR A 36 -17.83 -20.49 -12.50
N THR A 37 -17.33 -19.25 -12.40
CA THR A 37 -17.51 -18.26 -13.47
C THR A 37 -16.83 -18.64 -14.77
N ASN A 38 -15.68 -19.31 -14.69
CA ASN A 38 -14.91 -19.76 -15.85
C ASN A 38 -15.21 -21.22 -16.26
N LYS A 39 -16.15 -21.89 -15.58
CA LYS A 39 -16.51 -23.30 -15.79
C LYS A 39 -15.30 -24.25 -15.75
N LEU A 40 -14.31 -23.94 -14.93
CA LEU A 40 -13.11 -24.78 -14.78
C LEU A 40 -13.48 -26.08 -14.06
N ASN A 41 -12.78 -27.16 -14.41
CA ASN A 41 -12.98 -28.50 -13.82
C ASN A 41 -14.38 -29.08 -14.05
N GLN A 42 -15.08 -28.66 -15.10
CA GLN A 42 -16.36 -29.23 -15.55
C GLN A 42 -16.18 -30.16 -16.76
N PRO A 43 -17.12 -31.09 -17.02
CA PRO A 43 -17.04 -31.97 -18.20
C PRO A 43 -16.89 -31.19 -19.52
N GLY A 44 -15.88 -31.55 -20.32
CA GLY A 44 -15.56 -30.86 -21.59
C GLY A 44 -14.87 -29.50 -21.44
N GLN A 45 -14.59 -29.06 -20.22
CA GLN A 45 -13.84 -27.84 -19.91
C GLN A 45 -12.40 -28.15 -19.48
N TRP A 46 -11.64 -27.10 -19.22
CA TRP A 46 -10.25 -27.22 -18.77
C TRP A 46 -10.17 -27.86 -17.38
N ASN A 47 -9.35 -28.90 -17.25
CA ASN A 47 -8.94 -29.43 -15.96
C ASN A 47 -7.71 -28.66 -15.48
N THR A 48 -7.89 -27.82 -14.47
CA THR A 48 -6.90 -26.84 -14.01
C THR A 48 -6.61 -26.98 -12.53
N GLU A 49 -5.32 -26.95 -12.20
CA GLU A 49 -4.85 -26.58 -10.87
C GLU A 49 -4.68 -25.06 -10.80
N MET A 50 -5.04 -24.46 -9.68
CA MET A 50 -4.99 -23.01 -9.51
C MET A 50 -4.15 -22.63 -8.30
N ILE A 51 -3.20 -21.73 -8.52
CA ILE A 51 -2.42 -21.07 -7.47
C ILE A 51 -2.89 -19.63 -7.43
N ILE A 52 -3.45 -19.20 -6.30
CA ILE A 52 -4.01 -17.86 -6.14
C ILE A 52 -3.22 -17.13 -5.08
N SER A 53 -2.70 -15.95 -5.40
CA SER A 53 -2.14 -15.05 -4.40
C SER A 53 -3.17 -13.98 -4.02
N CYS A 54 -3.30 -13.73 -2.72
CA CYS A 54 -4.19 -12.70 -2.18
C CYS A 54 -3.65 -12.20 -0.84
N ARG A 55 -3.74 -10.90 -0.59
CA ARG A 55 -3.39 -10.31 0.71
C ARG A 55 -4.41 -10.74 1.76
N ASN A 56 -3.93 -11.30 2.88
CA ASN A 56 -4.76 -11.86 3.97
C ASN A 56 -5.83 -10.89 4.50
N GLN A 57 -5.53 -9.59 4.59
CA GLN A 57 -6.47 -8.54 5.01
C GLN A 57 -7.71 -8.37 4.12
N PHE A 58 -7.70 -8.92 2.90
CA PHE A 58 -8.86 -8.93 1.98
C PHE A 58 -9.61 -10.27 1.99
N LEU A 59 -9.14 -11.23 2.80
CA LEU A 59 -9.80 -12.51 3.00
C LEU A 59 -10.86 -12.37 4.09
N GLY A 60 -12.14 -12.36 3.70
CA GLY A 60 -13.26 -12.40 4.64
C GLY A 60 -13.44 -13.79 5.28
N PRO A 61 -14.32 -13.93 6.29
CA PRO A 61 -14.48 -15.16 7.09
C PRO A 61 -14.87 -16.43 6.29
N ASN A 62 -15.26 -16.30 5.03
CA ASN A 62 -15.59 -17.42 4.13
C ASN A 62 -14.84 -17.33 2.78
N TYR A 63 -13.62 -16.78 2.78
CA TYR A 63 -12.86 -16.57 1.53
C TYR A 63 -12.63 -17.86 0.74
N LEU A 64 -12.58 -19.01 1.41
CA LEU A 64 -12.41 -20.33 0.78
C LEU A 64 -13.52 -20.62 -0.24
N ASP A 65 -14.75 -20.12 -0.03
CA ASP A 65 -15.87 -20.32 -0.96
C ASP A 65 -15.63 -19.62 -2.32
N ARG A 66 -14.72 -18.66 -2.36
CA ARG A 66 -14.33 -17.95 -3.60
C ARG A 66 -13.26 -18.71 -4.40
N PHE A 67 -12.53 -19.61 -3.76
CA PHE A 67 -11.35 -20.27 -4.35
C PHE A 67 -11.50 -21.78 -4.50
N LYS A 68 -12.39 -22.40 -3.74
CA LYS A 68 -12.60 -23.85 -3.83
C LYS A 68 -13.50 -24.21 -5.00
N PRO A 69 -13.15 -25.17 -5.85
CA PRO A 69 -14.11 -25.75 -6.78
C PRO A 69 -15.24 -26.38 -5.97
N GLN A 70 -16.49 -26.03 -6.28
CA GLN A 70 -17.64 -26.68 -5.66
C GLN A 70 -17.73 -28.11 -6.19
N SER A 71 -17.51 -29.10 -5.33
CA SER A 71 -17.74 -30.49 -5.68
C SER A 71 -19.24 -30.73 -5.83
N ASN A 72 -19.65 -31.44 -6.89
CA ASN A 72 -21.00 -32.00 -6.98
C ASN A 72 -21.23 -33.12 -5.95
N ASP A 73 -20.16 -33.59 -5.30
CA ASP A 73 -20.16 -34.69 -4.36
C ASP A 73 -19.93 -34.18 -2.93
N ARG A 74 -20.92 -34.39 -2.06
CA ARG A 74 -20.96 -33.87 -0.68
C ARG A 74 -19.98 -34.57 0.27
N TYR A 75 -19.29 -35.60 -0.20
CA TYR A 75 -18.42 -36.47 0.60
C TYR A 75 -16.92 -36.31 0.30
N VAL A 76 -16.55 -35.50 -0.69
CA VAL A 76 -15.13 -35.24 -1.01
C VAL A 76 -14.65 -34.06 -0.17
N SER A 77 -14.15 -34.37 1.03
CA SER A 77 -13.33 -33.46 1.82
C SER A 77 -12.02 -33.24 1.06
N VAL A 78 -11.89 -32.12 0.36
CA VAL A 78 -10.57 -31.64 -0.06
C VAL A 78 -9.82 -31.27 1.22
N SER A 79 -8.69 -31.94 1.46
CA SER A 79 -7.88 -31.77 2.67
C SER A 79 -7.53 -30.29 2.89
N GLN A 80 -7.57 -29.86 4.15
CA GLN A 80 -7.31 -28.47 4.58
C GLN A 80 -5.83 -28.07 4.54
N ASP A 81 -4.94 -28.93 4.03
CA ASP A 81 -3.47 -28.81 4.18
C ASP A 81 -2.78 -27.88 3.16
N VAL A 82 -3.48 -26.92 2.56
CA VAL A 82 -2.90 -26.02 1.54
C VAL A 82 -2.67 -24.60 2.07
N PHE A 83 -2.35 -24.47 3.36
CA PHE A 83 -1.85 -23.22 3.92
C PHE A 83 -0.54 -23.47 4.66
N GLN A 84 0.57 -23.09 4.04
CA GLN A 84 1.87 -23.05 4.70
C GLN A 84 2.29 -21.60 4.84
N GLU A 85 2.26 -21.10 6.08
CA GLU A 85 2.92 -19.85 6.44
C GLU A 85 4.42 -20.12 6.50
N ALA A 86 5.15 -19.68 5.47
CA ALA A 86 6.59 -19.85 5.41
C ALA A 86 7.25 -18.63 6.05
N ASP A 87 7.89 -18.81 7.21
CA ASP A 87 8.79 -17.80 7.78
C ASP A 87 10.09 -17.78 6.96
N GLN A 88 10.10 -16.94 5.92
CA GLN A 88 11.20 -16.83 4.96
C GLN A 88 12.10 -15.62 5.24
N VAL A 89 11.88 -14.88 6.33
CA VAL A 89 12.59 -13.61 6.62
C VAL A 89 14.10 -13.82 6.57
N LYS A 90 14.59 -14.85 7.26
CA LYS A 90 16.02 -15.18 7.30
C LYS A 90 16.60 -15.50 5.92
N ASN A 91 15.94 -16.37 5.16
CA ASN A 91 16.40 -16.75 3.82
C ASN A 91 16.42 -15.55 2.86
N TYR A 92 15.41 -14.68 2.96
CA TYR A 92 15.36 -13.46 2.16
C TYR A 92 16.49 -12.50 2.52
N VAL A 93 16.77 -12.30 3.81
CA VAL A 93 17.89 -11.46 4.28
C VAL A 93 19.24 -12.00 3.81
N GLU A 94 19.42 -13.32 3.82
CA GLU A 94 20.63 -13.97 3.30
C GLU A 94 20.82 -13.70 1.80
N GLN A 95 19.76 -13.81 1.00
CA GLN A 95 19.81 -13.50 -0.44
C GLN A 95 20.05 -12.02 -0.69
N TYR A 96 19.36 -11.14 0.04
CA TYR A 96 19.50 -9.68 -0.09
C TYR A 96 20.92 -9.21 0.21
N ALA A 97 21.54 -9.72 1.28
CA ALA A 97 22.91 -9.37 1.65
C ALA A 97 23.95 -9.81 0.59
N GLN A 98 23.59 -10.74 -0.28
CA GLN A 98 24.43 -11.22 -1.38
C GLN A 98 24.11 -10.54 -2.73
N ASP A 99 23.02 -9.76 -2.82
CA ASP A 99 22.59 -9.14 -4.06
C ASP A 99 23.50 -7.95 -4.44
N PRO A 100 24.22 -8.02 -5.58
CA PRO A 100 25.06 -6.94 -6.06
C PRO A 100 24.29 -5.62 -6.30
N GLN A 101 22.99 -5.67 -6.63
CA GLN A 101 22.19 -4.47 -6.82
C GLN A 101 21.84 -3.77 -5.50
N ALA A 102 21.69 -4.52 -4.41
CA ALA A 102 21.53 -3.94 -3.08
C ALA A 102 22.80 -3.16 -2.67
N MET A 103 23.98 -3.63 -3.08
CA MET A 103 25.26 -2.95 -2.83
C MET A 103 25.42 -1.65 -3.66
N LEU A 104 24.80 -1.56 -4.84
CA LEU A 104 24.90 -0.38 -5.71
C LEU A 104 24.04 0.81 -5.24
N LEU A 105 22.98 0.56 -4.46
CA LEU A 105 22.12 1.61 -3.91
C LEU A 105 22.85 2.46 -2.84
N PHE A 106 23.89 1.92 -2.21
CA PHE A 106 24.63 2.57 -1.12
C PHE A 106 26.12 2.65 -1.45
N ARG A 107 26.46 3.45 -2.46
CA ARG A 107 27.82 3.58 -3.02
C ARG A 107 28.91 3.96 -1.99
N ASP A 108 28.51 4.49 -0.84
CA ASP A 108 29.39 5.02 0.21
C ASP A 108 29.14 4.43 1.62
N GLN A 109 28.33 3.37 1.76
CA GLN A 109 28.08 2.74 3.07
C GLN A 109 28.69 1.34 3.19
N THR A 110 29.01 0.94 4.42
CA THR A 110 29.47 -0.42 4.71
C THR A 110 28.36 -1.42 4.37
N VAL A 111 28.67 -2.35 3.48
CA VAL A 111 27.76 -3.45 3.15
C VAL A 111 27.59 -4.33 4.37
N TRP A 112 26.35 -4.46 4.85
CA TRP A 112 26.04 -5.28 6.02
C TRP A 112 25.96 -6.76 5.67
N SER A 113 26.42 -7.61 6.58
CA SER A 113 26.21 -9.05 6.48
C SER A 113 24.75 -9.42 6.80
N ALA A 114 24.30 -10.60 6.35
CA ALA A 114 22.97 -11.11 6.72
C ALA A 114 22.78 -11.19 8.25
N GLN A 115 23.83 -11.56 8.99
CA GLN A 115 23.81 -11.59 10.45
C GLN A 115 23.62 -10.19 11.06
N GLU A 116 24.26 -9.18 10.48
CA GLU A 116 24.13 -7.80 10.92
C GLU A 116 22.72 -7.26 10.66
N TYR A 117 22.16 -7.50 9.46
CA TYR A 117 20.76 -7.18 9.17
C TYR A 117 19.79 -7.83 10.16
N MET A 118 19.93 -9.15 10.39
CA MET A 118 19.07 -9.87 11.34
C MET A 118 19.20 -9.33 12.77
N ALA A 119 20.41 -9.00 13.21
CA ALA A 119 20.64 -8.42 14.52
C ALA A 119 19.94 -7.05 14.67
N LYS A 120 19.99 -6.20 13.64
CA LYS A 120 19.32 -4.88 13.66
C LYS A 120 17.80 -4.99 13.59
N LEU A 121 17.27 -5.88 12.74
CA LEU A 121 15.84 -6.18 12.65
C LEU A 121 15.26 -6.63 13.99
N THR A 122 16.01 -7.45 14.72
CA THR A 122 15.60 -7.97 16.04
C THR A 122 15.77 -6.93 17.16
N ALA A 123 16.78 -6.08 17.07
CA ALA A 123 17.08 -5.08 18.10
C ALA A 123 16.12 -3.87 18.07
N ILE A 124 15.63 -3.48 16.90
CA ILE A 124 14.73 -2.32 16.78
C ILE A 124 13.30 -2.74 17.09
N THR A 125 12.70 -2.03 18.04
CA THR A 125 11.34 -2.29 18.55
C THR A 125 10.31 -2.29 17.41
N ASN A 126 9.41 -3.28 17.40
CA ASN A 126 8.30 -3.47 16.45
C ASN A 126 8.66 -3.77 14.99
N VAL A 127 9.94 -3.81 14.61
CA VAL A 127 10.33 -4.07 13.21
C VAL A 127 10.09 -5.53 12.81
N MET A 128 10.36 -6.49 13.70
CA MET A 128 10.13 -7.92 13.41
C MET A 128 8.69 -8.24 13.02
N ASP A 129 7.71 -7.59 13.64
CA ASP A 129 6.31 -7.78 13.29
C ASP A 129 5.95 -7.16 11.92
N LEU A 130 6.58 -6.03 11.57
CA LEU A 130 6.40 -5.39 10.27
C LEU A 130 6.99 -6.24 9.14
N VAL A 131 8.19 -6.80 9.32
CA VAL A 131 8.90 -7.53 8.26
C VAL A 131 8.40 -8.95 8.01
N LYS A 132 7.39 -9.43 8.76
CA LYS A 132 6.59 -10.59 8.36
C LYS A 132 5.95 -10.39 6.98
N ASN A 133 5.71 -9.14 6.59
CA ASN A 133 5.34 -8.80 5.23
C ASN A 133 6.61 -8.71 4.35
N PRO A 134 6.75 -9.54 3.29
CA PRO A 134 7.97 -9.57 2.47
C PRO A 134 8.31 -8.22 1.83
N PHE A 135 7.31 -7.43 1.46
CA PHE A 135 7.55 -6.10 0.90
C PHE A 135 8.09 -5.14 1.98
N LEU A 136 7.52 -5.16 3.19
CA LEU A 136 8.05 -4.37 4.31
C LEU A 136 9.44 -4.83 4.72
N LEU A 137 9.76 -6.12 4.60
CA LEU A 137 11.13 -6.61 4.76
C LEU A 137 12.07 -5.98 3.74
N THR A 138 11.71 -5.96 2.45
CA THR A 138 12.49 -5.27 1.43
C THR A 138 12.68 -3.78 1.76
N LEU A 139 11.62 -3.10 2.19
CA LEU A 139 11.70 -1.68 2.59
C LEU A 139 12.63 -1.49 3.79
N ALA A 140 12.48 -2.31 4.83
CA ALA A 140 13.29 -2.26 6.03
C ALA A 140 14.76 -2.50 5.71
N LEU A 141 15.10 -3.52 4.92
CA LEU A 141 16.48 -3.81 4.55
C LEU A 141 17.15 -2.67 3.76
N LYS A 142 16.39 -1.91 2.98
CA LYS A 142 16.86 -0.70 2.31
C LYS A 142 17.01 0.48 3.26
N ALA A 143 16.03 0.69 4.15
CA ALA A 143 16.00 1.84 5.04
C ALA A 143 16.97 1.72 6.24
N LEU A 144 17.21 0.50 6.74
CA LEU A 144 17.93 0.20 7.98
C LEU A 144 19.35 0.78 8.05
N PRO A 145 20.21 0.66 7.01
CA PRO A 145 21.56 1.22 7.07
C PRO A 145 21.57 2.72 7.34
N GLY A 146 20.72 3.48 6.63
CA GLY A 146 20.52 4.90 6.87
C GLY A 146 19.98 5.18 8.28
N LEU A 147 18.98 4.41 8.73
CA LEU A 147 18.41 4.57 10.07
C LEU A 147 19.45 4.42 11.19
N VAL A 148 20.27 3.38 11.10
CA VAL A 148 21.30 3.08 12.11
C VAL A 148 22.44 4.10 12.06
N ALA A 149 22.83 4.57 10.87
CA ALA A 149 23.85 5.60 10.74
C ALA A 149 23.43 6.94 11.38
N SER A 150 22.14 7.29 11.28
CA SER A 150 21.60 8.55 11.80
C SER A 150 21.26 8.52 13.30
N ASN A 151 21.28 7.36 13.97
CA ASN A 151 20.83 7.22 15.36
C ASN A 151 21.89 6.59 16.27
N LYS A 152 22.12 7.22 17.43
CA LYS A 152 23.11 6.75 18.42
C LYS A 152 22.59 5.63 19.33
N ASP A 153 21.28 5.53 19.53
CA ASP A 153 20.64 4.50 20.34
C ASP A 153 19.51 3.85 19.53
N LEU A 154 19.61 2.55 19.32
CA LEU A 154 18.67 1.79 18.47
C LEU A 154 17.40 1.39 19.22
N LEU A 155 17.46 1.31 20.55
CA LEU A 155 16.32 0.86 21.38
C LEU A 155 15.27 1.97 21.55
N SER A 156 15.69 3.24 21.47
CA SER A 156 14.78 4.39 21.46
C SER A 156 14.09 4.61 20.13
N ILE A 157 14.55 3.98 19.04
CA ILE A 157 13.91 4.08 17.73
C ILE A 157 12.63 3.23 17.73
N ARG A 158 11.49 3.89 17.58
CA ARG A 158 10.21 3.25 17.26
C ARG A 158 9.95 3.41 15.78
N VAL A 159 10.12 2.34 15.03
CA VAL A 159 9.81 2.32 13.61
C VAL A 159 8.35 1.93 13.45
N THR A 160 7.54 2.86 12.95
CA THR A 160 6.16 2.58 12.53
C THR A 160 6.15 2.07 11.10
N ARG A 161 5.01 1.49 10.69
CA ARG A 161 4.82 1.12 9.29
C ARG A 161 4.98 2.35 8.40
N VAL A 162 4.32 3.46 8.73
CA VAL A 162 4.40 4.73 8.00
C VAL A 162 5.86 5.21 7.89
N GLY A 163 6.63 5.17 8.99
CA GLY A 163 8.02 5.58 9.01
C GLY A 163 8.92 4.80 8.05
N LEU A 164 8.69 3.48 7.86
CA LEU A 164 9.42 2.70 6.86
C LEU A 164 9.16 3.19 5.43
N TYR A 165 7.92 3.58 5.12
CA TYR A 165 7.61 4.12 3.80
C TYR A 165 8.15 5.53 3.62
N ASP A 166 8.07 6.40 4.64
CA ASP A 166 8.67 7.74 4.60
C ASP A 166 10.16 7.64 4.24
N MET A 167 10.90 6.82 5.00
CA MET A 167 12.33 6.59 4.77
C MET A 167 12.64 6.01 3.39
N PHE A 168 11.87 5.01 2.96
CA PHE A 168 12.07 4.40 1.65
C PHE A 168 11.85 5.39 0.51
N ILE A 169 10.77 6.19 0.58
CA ILE A 169 10.44 7.16 -0.46
C ILE A 169 11.48 8.28 -0.52
N ASP A 170 11.91 8.79 0.62
CA ASP A 170 12.98 9.78 0.72
C ASP A 170 14.27 9.27 0.03
N GLN A 171 14.72 8.07 0.41
CA GLN A 171 15.90 7.44 -0.20
C GLN A 171 15.73 7.19 -1.71
N TRP A 172 14.54 6.72 -2.14
CA TRP A 172 14.26 6.46 -3.55
C TRP A 172 14.34 7.74 -4.39
N LEU A 173 13.68 8.81 -3.94
CA LEU A 173 13.67 10.10 -4.62
C LEU A 173 15.08 10.71 -4.61
N GLN A 174 15.82 10.60 -3.51
CA GLN A 174 17.19 11.11 -3.42
C GLN A 174 18.14 10.39 -4.37
N ALA A 175 18.08 9.06 -4.44
CA ALA A 175 18.90 8.27 -5.37
C ALA A 175 18.58 8.62 -6.84
N ASN A 176 17.30 8.82 -7.16
CA ASN A 176 16.89 9.17 -8.51
C ASN A 176 17.17 10.63 -8.87
N ARG A 177 17.15 11.56 -7.91
CA ARG A 177 17.62 12.94 -8.09
C ARG A 177 19.09 12.95 -8.53
N LEU A 178 19.95 12.22 -7.81
CA LEU A 178 21.36 12.08 -8.15
C LEU A 178 21.55 11.44 -9.54
N ARG A 179 20.78 10.40 -9.86
CA ARG A 179 20.79 9.77 -11.19
C ARG A 179 20.43 10.76 -12.30
N LEU A 180 19.38 11.57 -12.11
CA LEU A 180 18.98 12.58 -13.09
C LEU A 180 20.06 13.65 -13.30
N GLN A 181 20.75 14.08 -12.24
CA GLN A 181 21.86 15.04 -12.34
C GLN A 181 23.06 14.49 -13.12
N THR A 182 23.26 13.18 -13.12
CA THR A 182 24.35 12.52 -13.86
C THR A 182 23.99 12.13 -15.30
N ASN A 183 22.69 12.18 -15.65
CA ASN A 183 22.21 11.80 -16.97
C ASN A 183 22.40 12.92 -18.00
N THR A 184 22.48 12.56 -19.28
CA THR A 184 22.44 13.54 -20.37
C THR A 184 21.01 14.02 -20.55
N LEU A 185 20.69 15.19 -20.00
CA LEU A 185 19.39 15.85 -20.13
C LEU A 185 19.42 16.91 -21.23
N SER A 186 18.26 17.18 -21.83
CA SER A 186 18.08 18.35 -22.70
C SER A 186 18.18 19.66 -21.89
N GLN A 187 18.36 20.80 -22.57
CA GLN A 187 18.46 22.10 -21.91
C GLN A 187 17.19 22.47 -21.11
N ASP A 188 16.02 22.08 -21.61
CA ASP A 188 14.75 22.38 -20.94
C ASP A 188 14.53 21.46 -19.73
N GLU A 189 14.91 20.18 -19.83
CA GLU A 189 14.91 19.25 -18.70
C GLU A 189 15.91 19.65 -17.62
N LEU A 190 17.08 20.17 -17.99
CA LEU A 190 18.07 20.65 -17.03
C LEU A 190 17.54 21.86 -16.25
N LYS A 191 16.88 22.81 -16.93
CA LYS A 191 16.23 23.95 -16.26
C LYS A 191 15.13 23.50 -15.31
N ALA A 192 14.28 22.57 -15.75
CA ALA A 192 13.23 22.00 -14.92
C ALA A 192 13.81 21.26 -13.70
N LEU A 193 14.88 20.48 -13.88
CA LEU A 193 15.56 19.80 -12.77
C LEU A 193 16.15 20.80 -11.76
N ASN A 194 16.79 21.87 -12.24
CA ASN A 194 17.36 22.89 -11.35
C ASN A 194 16.27 23.59 -10.53
N SER A 195 15.14 23.95 -11.16
CA SER A 195 13.98 24.51 -10.46
C SER A 195 13.47 23.54 -9.38
N LEU A 196 13.32 22.25 -9.70
CA LEU A 196 12.89 21.25 -8.72
C LEU A 196 13.89 21.08 -7.58
N VAL A 197 15.19 21.23 -7.81
CA VAL A 197 16.21 21.15 -6.76
C VAL A 197 16.18 22.38 -5.85
N GLU A 198 15.89 23.57 -6.41
CA GLU A 198 15.69 24.80 -5.64
C GLU A 198 14.40 24.71 -4.78
N ASP A 199 13.33 24.12 -5.31
CA ASP A 199 12.01 24.00 -4.66
C ASP A 199 11.85 22.73 -3.79
N ASP A 200 12.94 22.20 -3.22
CA ASP A 200 12.99 20.91 -2.52
C ASP A 200 12.47 19.73 -3.37
N PHE A 201 13.38 19.12 -4.12
CA PHE A 201 13.07 18.02 -5.04
C PHE A 201 12.32 16.86 -4.37
N ILE A 202 12.66 16.54 -3.11
CA ILE A 202 12.06 15.42 -2.39
C ILE A 202 10.63 15.77 -1.97
N GLY A 203 10.41 16.98 -1.45
CA GLY A 203 9.08 17.52 -1.17
C GLY A 203 8.20 17.56 -2.42
N CYS A 204 8.73 18.09 -3.52
CA CYS A 204 8.06 18.13 -4.83
C CYS A 204 7.69 16.73 -5.35
N GLY A 205 8.60 15.76 -5.29
CA GLY A 205 8.33 14.38 -5.70
C GLY A 205 7.29 13.69 -4.81
N THR A 206 7.34 13.97 -3.51
CA THR A 206 6.37 13.47 -2.53
C THR A 206 4.97 14.03 -2.77
N ASP A 207 4.84 15.34 -3.01
CA ASP A 207 3.56 15.98 -3.28
C ASP A 207 2.97 15.54 -4.63
N TYR A 208 3.82 15.38 -5.65
CA TYR A 208 3.45 14.77 -6.93
C TYR A 208 2.85 13.36 -6.74
N LEU A 209 3.52 12.49 -5.99
CA LEU A 209 3.05 11.11 -5.74
C LEU A 209 1.77 11.06 -4.90
N THR A 210 1.62 12.01 -3.97
CA THR A 210 0.41 12.17 -3.16
C THR A 210 -0.78 12.55 -4.04
N ARG A 211 -0.63 13.59 -4.88
CA ARG A 211 -1.65 14.01 -5.85
C ARG A 211 -2.00 12.92 -6.86
N LEU A 212 -0.99 12.17 -7.33
CA LEU A 212 -1.20 11.04 -8.23
C LEU A 212 -2.03 9.93 -7.57
N ALA A 213 -1.74 9.60 -6.31
CA ALA A 213 -2.51 8.61 -5.56
C ALA A 213 -3.97 9.05 -5.39
N GLU A 214 -4.22 10.31 -5.00
CA GLU A 214 -5.58 10.86 -4.92
C GLU A 214 -6.33 10.75 -6.26
N ALA A 215 -5.68 11.15 -7.36
CA ALA A 215 -6.27 11.07 -8.70
C ALA A 215 -6.61 9.64 -9.10
N ILE A 216 -5.75 8.65 -8.80
CA ILE A 216 -6.04 7.23 -9.08
C ILE A 216 -7.26 6.75 -8.30
N PHE A 217 -7.36 7.11 -7.02
CA PHE A 217 -8.52 6.72 -6.21
C PHE A 217 -9.80 7.43 -6.63
N LYS A 218 -9.71 8.68 -7.08
CA LYS A 218 -10.85 9.47 -7.55
C LYS A 218 -11.37 8.99 -8.90
N GLU A 219 -10.49 8.86 -9.88
CA GLU A 219 -10.87 8.61 -11.28
C GLU A 219 -11.04 7.11 -11.59
N GLN A 220 -10.37 6.23 -10.83
CA GLN A 220 -10.30 4.79 -11.14
C GLN A 220 -10.59 3.90 -9.93
N ASN A 221 -11.15 4.46 -8.86
CA ASN A 221 -11.51 3.75 -7.63
C ASN A 221 -10.36 2.89 -7.05
N GLY A 222 -9.12 3.39 -7.16
CA GLY A 222 -7.93 2.72 -6.61
C GLY A 222 -7.34 1.62 -7.49
N ASN A 223 -7.81 1.46 -8.72
CA ASN A 223 -7.18 0.55 -9.68
C ASN A 223 -5.76 1.04 -9.99
N PRO A 224 -4.71 0.24 -9.70
CA PRO A 224 -3.32 0.73 -9.71
C PRO A 224 -2.74 0.97 -11.12
N ILE A 225 -3.43 0.54 -12.18
CA ILE A 225 -2.93 0.65 -13.56
C ILE A 225 -3.56 1.87 -14.23
N VAL A 226 -2.75 2.90 -14.48
CA VAL A 226 -3.18 4.14 -15.14
C VAL A 226 -2.69 4.15 -16.58
N GLN A 227 -3.60 4.39 -17.53
CA GLN A 227 -3.22 4.71 -18.90
C GLN A 227 -2.88 6.20 -18.99
N TYR A 228 -1.59 6.53 -19.00
CA TYR A 228 -1.14 7.92 -18.99
C TYR A 228 -1.09 8.46 -20.42
N ILE A 229 -1.92 9.45 -20.71
CA ILE A 229 -1.82 10.27 -21.92
C ILE A 229 -1.00 11.48 -21.52
N HIS A 230 0.19 11.64 -22.11
CA HIS A 230 1.15 12.69 -21.81
C HIS A 230 0.52 14.09 -21.67
N SER A 231 0.74 14.73 -20.53
CA SER A 231 1.18 16.13 -20.46
C SER A 231 1.57 16.48 -19.02
N GLU A 232 2.81 16.97 -18.87
CA GLU A 232 3.39 17.63 -17.70
C GLU A 232 4.00 16.74 -16.57
N THR A 233 5.31 16.96 -16.35
CA THR A 233 6.26 16.36 -15.37
C THR A 233 6.91 15.01 -15.69
N THR A 234 7.63 14.92 -16.82
CA THR A 234 8.49 13.76 -17.18
C THR A 234 9.52 13.42 -16.10
N LEU A 235 10.17 14.42 -15.48
CA LEU A 235 11.27 14.19 -14.54
C LEU A 235 10.83 13.61 -13.18
N LEU A 236 9.75 14.12 -12.59
CA LEU A 236 9.23 13.58 -11.33
C LEU A 236 8.64 12.19 -11.55
N GLY A 237 7.96 11.96 -12.68
CA GLY A 237 7.51 10.62 -13.08
C GLY A 237 8.68 9.63 -13.20
N ASP A 238 9.76 10.04 -13.86
CA ASP A 238 10.97 9.22 -14.04
C ASP A 238 11.77 8.98 -12.75
N ALA A 239 11.67 9.89 -11.78
CA ALA A 239 12.29 9.75 -10.47
C ALA A 239 11.43 8.96 -9.46
N SER A 240 10.14 8.78 -9.75
CA SER A 240 9.16 8.18 -8.86
C SER A 240 9.25 6.64 -8.83
N PRO A 241 8.74 5.98 -7.78
CA PRO A 241 8.65 4.52 -7.69
C PRO A 241 7.49 3.98 -8.55
N LEU A 242 7.53 4.27 -9.84
CA LEU A 242 6.56 3.86 -10.86
C LEU A 242 7.20 2.86 -11.83
N MET A 243 6.45 1.83 -12.20
CA MET A 243 6.76 0.93 -13.30
C MET A 243 5.99 1.34 -14.54
N ARG A 244 6.65 1.29 -15.69
CA ARG A 244 6.03 1.51 -17.00
C ARG A 244 5.95 0.20 -17.78
N THR A 245 4.78 -0.10 -18.34
CA THR A 245 4.58 -1.21 -19.29
C THR A 245 3.84 -0.67 -20.51
N GLY A 246 4.58 -0.40 -21.59
CA GLY A 246 4.04 0.31 -22.76
C GLY A 246 3.61 1.74 -22.39
N ASN A 247 2.30 2.00 -22.48
CA ASN A 247 1.69 3.30 -22.12
C ASN A 247 0.96 3.26 -20.76
N GLN A 248 1.12 2.17 -20.02
CA GLN A 248 0.54 2.02 -18.68
C GLN A 248 1.60 2.28 -17.62
N TYR A 249 1.19 2.96 -16.57
CA TYR A 249 2.00 3.25 -15.40
C TYR A 249 1.31 2.70 -14.15
N ARG A 250 2.10 2.17 -13.23
CA ARG A 250 1.63 1.71 -11.92
C ARG A 250 2.71 1.95 -10.87
N PHE A 251 2.33 2.10 -9.61
CA PHE A 251 3.31 2.03 -8.53
C PHE A 251 4.01 0.67 -8.52
N ILE A 252 5.29 0.63 -8.14
CA ILE A 252 6.06 -0.63 -8.04
C ILE A 252 5.39 -1.64 -7.08
N HIS A 253 4.55 -1.16 -6.16
CA HIS A 253 3.73 -1.99 -5.30
C HIS A 253 2.47 -1.23 -4.85
N ARG A 254 1.32 -1.92 -4.76
CA ARG A 254 0.03 -1.32 -4.38
C ARG A 254 0.05 -0.66 -3.00
N SER A 255 0.85 -1.17 -2.06
CA SER A 255 0.94 -0.55 -0.74
C SER A 255 1.55 0.85 -0.76
N ILE A 256 2.34 1.21 -1.80
CA ILE A 256 2.88 2.57 -1.94
C ILE A 256 1.76 3.53 -2.37
N LEU A 257 0.90 3.11 -3.29
CA LEU A 257 -0.32 3.84 -3.66
C LEU A 257 -1.21 4.07 -2.42
N GLU A 258 -1.45 3.02 -1.64
CA GLU A 258 -2.23 3.08 -0.38
C GLU A 258 -1.57 3.99 0.67
N TYR A 259 -0.25 3.95 0.79
CA TYR A 259 0.52 4.84 1.66
C TYR A 259 0.38 6.30 1.23
N PHE A 260 0.53 6.63 -0.05
CA PHE A 260 0.37 8.02 -0.51
C PHE A 260 -1.07 8.53 -0.37
N LEU A 261 -2.08 7.68 -0.57
CA LEU A 261 -3.46 8.06 -0.24
C LEU A 261 -3.62 8.34 1.27
N SER A 262 -2.97 7.56 2.14
CA SER A 262 -2.99 7.85 3.58
C SER A 262 -2.36 9.21 3.90
N ARG A 263 -1.29 9.60 3.18
CA ARG A 263 -0.67 10.94 3.30
C ARG A 263 -1.55 12.07 2.80
N ALA A 264 -2.31 11.84 1.74
CA ALA A 264 -3.34 12.77 1.28
C ALA A 264 -4.44 12.99 2.34
N ILE A 265 -4.85 11.91 3.02
CA ILE A 265 -5.83 11.97 4.11
C ILE A 265 -5.29 12.72 5.33
N TYR A 266 -4.00 12.54 5.64
CA TYR A 266 -3.33 13.20 6.77
C TYR A 266 -1.87 13.49 6.44
N ASN A 267 -1.49 14.77 6.39
CA ASN A 267 -0.11 15.21 6.16
C ASN A 267 0.36 16.10 7.33
N PRO A 268 1.24 15.62 8.23
CA PRO A 268 1.72 16.42 9.35
C PRO A 268 2.47 17.68 8.91
N ALA A 269 3.17 17.66 7.77
CA ALA A 269 3.89 18.84 7.29
C ALA A 269 2.96 20.00 6.86
N ARG A 270 1.72 19.70 6.44
CA ARG A 270 0.70 20.72 6.18
C ARG A 270 0.07 21.27 7.46
N ILE A 271 0.21 20.55 8.57
CA ILE A 271 -0.30 20.95 9.88
C ILE A 271 0.71 21.88 10.57
N ASP A 272 2.01 21.60 10.43
CA ASP A 272 3.09 22.41 11.02
C ASP A 272 3.24 23.81 10.39
N GLU A 273 2.86 23.99 9.12
CA GLU A 273 2.82 25.32 8.48
C GLU A 273 1.61 26.16 8.89
N GLU A 274 0.55 25.54 9.43
CA GLU A 274 -0.71 26.23 9.73
C GLU A 274 -1.06 26.34 11.22
N ASP A 275 -0.58 25.54 12.18
CA ASP A 275 -0.68 25.87 13.63
C ASP A 275 0.05 24.90 14.58
N ALA A 276 0.83 25.46 15.51
CA ALA A 276 1.46 24.75 16.64
C ALA A 276 0.51 24.49 17.82
N ASP A 277 -0.77 24.85 17.74
CA ASP A 277 -1.74 24.77 18.85
C ASP A 277 -3.03 24.02 18.45
N LEU A 278 -2.92 22.75 18.08
CA LEU A 278 -4.08 21.87 17.80
C LEU A 278 -4.76 21.28 19.05
N GLN A 279 -4.57 21.84 20.25
CA GLN A 279 -5.32 21.40 21.43
C GLN A 279 -6.68 22.10 21.58
N ASP A 280 -6.93 23.20 20.85
CA ASP A 280 -8.16 23.99 21.02
C ASP A 280 -8.59 24.69 19.73
N VAL A 281 -8.90 23.92 18.67
CA VAL A 281 -9.37 24.52 17.41
C VAL A 281 -10.88 24.52 17.33
N SER A 282 -11.46 25.69 17.60
CA SER A 282 -12.70 26.12 16.98
C SER A 282 -12.49 26.13 15.46
N VAL A 283 -13.03 25.13 14.76
CA VAL A 283 -12.84 24.93 13.31
C VAL A 283 -13.21 26.20 12.55
N THR A 284 -12.23 26.87 11.95
CA THR A 284 -12.47 28.02 11.07
C THR A 284 -13.04 27.55 9.72
N PRO A 285 -13.80 28.39 8.99
CA PRO A 285 -14.44 28.00 7.73
C PRO A 285 -13.46 27.49 6.65
N THR A 286 -12.21 27.93 6.69
CA THR A 286 -11.14 27.55 5.77
C THR A 286 -10.67 26.11 6.01
N LEU A 287 -10.49 25.72 7.29
CA LEU A 287 -10.22 24.33 7.68
C LEU A 287 -11.40 23.43 7.28
N GLN A 288 -12.65 23.91 7.42
CA GLN A 288 -13.84 23.15 7.04
C GLN A 288 -13.90 22.84 5.53
N SER A 289 -13.46 23.78 4.68
CA SER A 289 -13.34 23.60 3.22
C SER A 289 -12.23 22.63 2.81
N LEU A 290 -11.04 22.73 3.43
CA LEU A 290 -9.90 21.83 3.20
C LEU A 290 -10.20 20.40 3.69
N VAL A 291 -10.90 20.30 4.83
CA VAL A 291 -11.33 19.04 5.43
C VAL A 291 -12.46 18.41 4.62
N ALA A 292 -13.43 19.17 4.11
CA ALA A 292 -14.51 18.65 3.26
C ALA A 292 -14.02 18.11 1.89
N ASN A 293 -12.91 18.63 1.38
CA ASN A 293 -12.28 18.13 0.15
C ASN A 293 -11.30 16.98 0.38
N SER A 294 -11.05 16.59 1.64
CA SER A 294 -10.20 15.45 1.97
C SER A 294 -10.83 14.13 1.52
N PRO A 295 -10.03 13.15 1.06
CA PRO A 295 -10.55 11.80 0.79
C PRO A 295 -11.25 11.18 2.00
N LEU A 296 -10.97 11.64 3.23
CA LEU A 296 -11.65 11.20 4.44
C LEU A 296 -13.17 11.47 4.40
N PHE A 297 -13.61 12.56 3.78
CA PHE A 297 -15.01 12.99 3.70
C PHE A 297 -15.73 12.45 2.45
N GLN A 298 -14.98 12.18 1.39
CA GLN A 298 -15.54 11.85 0.09
C GLN A 298 -15.76 10.35 -0.14
N ARG A 299 -14.99 9.47 0.53
CA ARG A 299 -15.07 8.02 0.32
C ARG A 299 -15.05 7.24 1.62
N SER A 300 -15.76 6.11 1.61
CA SER A 300 -15.60 5.10 2.66
C SER A 300 -14.25 4.42 2.52
N LEU A 301 -13.48 4.34 3.61
CA LEU A 301 -12.20 3.67 3.69
C LEU A 301 -12.31 2.21 4.14
N LEU A 302 -13.53 1.73 4.44
CA LEU A 302 -13.75 0.38 4.97
C LEU A 302 -13.35 -0.75 4.00
N GLY A 303 -13.41 -0.48 2.69
CA GLY A 303 -12.90 -1.40 1.66
C GLY A 303 -11.37 -1.38 1.52
N GLU A 304 -10.68 -0.48 2.23
CA GLU A 304 -9.23 -0.25 2.10
C GLU A 304 -8.50 -0.49 3.45
N PRO A 305 -8.45 -1.74 3.93
CA PRO A 305 -7.92 -2.07 5.26
C PRO A 305 -6.45 -1.65 5.45
N SER A 306 -5.63 -1.66 4.38
CA SER A 306 -4.26 -1.15 4.42
C SER A 306 -4.20 0.35 4.77
N ILE A 307 -5.11 1.14 4.21
CA ILE A 307 -5.14 2.59 4.39
C ILE A 307 -5.55 2.90 5.83
N ILE A 308 -6.56 2.19 6.34
CA ILE A 308 -6.93 2.25 7.75
C ILE A 308 -5.71 1.93 8.63
N GLN A 309 -4.95 0.88 8.31
CA GLN A 309 -3.75 0.52 9.08
C GLN A 309 -2.67 1.61 9.06
N PHE A 310 -2.47 2.30 7.92
CA PHE A 310 -1.56 3.45 7.85
C PHE A 310 -2.05 4.64 8.68
N LEU A 311 -3.37 4.80 8.81
CA LEU A 311 -3.98 5.88 9.57
C LEU A 311 -4.07 5.58 11.08
N CYS A 312 -4.05 4.31 11.51
CA CYS A 312 -4.03 3.95 12.93
C CYS A 312 -2.84 4.55 13.70
N ASP A 313 -1.72 4.78 13.01
CA ASP A 313 -0.53 5.42 13.59
C ASP A 313 -0.72 6.94 13.83
N ARG A 314 -1.89 7.52 13.48
CA ARG A 314 -2.14 8.98 13.45
C ARG A 314 -3.35 9.35 14.34
N GLN A 315 -3.09 9.95 15.50
CA GLN A 315 -4.05 10.04 16.62
C GLN A 315 -5.08 11.20 16.59
N GLN A 316 -5.12 12.05 15.55
CA GLN A 316 -5.92 13.29 15.55
C GLN A 316 -7.30 13.19 14.85
N LEU A 317 -8.05 12.10 15.03
CA LEU A 317 -9.33 11.89 14.35
C LEU A 317 -10.59 12.08 15.23
N ARG A 318 -10.43 12.38 16.53
CA ARG A 318 -11.57 12.53 17.46
C ARG A 318 -12.49 13.69 17.09
N ASN A 319 -11.94 14.84 16.72
CA ASN A 319 -12.72 16.04 16.39
C ASN A 319 -13.64 15.82 15.17
N VAL A 320 -13.22 14.95 14.24
CA VAL A 320 -14.02 14.57 13.05
C VAL A 320 -15.25 13.74 13.44
N VAL A 321 -15.16 12.95 14.52
CA VAL A 321 -16.29 12.16 15.03
C VAL A 321 -17.38 13.08 15.56
N ASP A 322 -17.01 14.09 16.34
CA ASP A 322 -17.96 15.03 16.94
C ASP A 322 -18.62 15.95 15.89
N LEU A 323 -17.94 16.26 14.78
CA LEU A 323 -18.48 17.07 13.70
C LEU A 323 -19.78 16.47 13.10
N SER A 324 -19.91 15.14 13.12
CA SER A 324 -21.12 14.45 12.64
C SER A 324 -22.38 14.71 13.47
N LYS A 325 -22.24 15.24 14.69
CA LYS A 325 -23.39 15.63 15.53
C LYS A 325 -24.17 16.79 14.90
N THR A 326 -23.47 17.70 14.23
CA THR A 326 -24.02 18.95 13.71
C THR A 326 -24.01 19.05 12.18
N ASP A 327 -23.17 18.27 11.50
CA ASP A 327 -22.97 18.33 10.05
C ASP A 327 -23.16 16.96 9.40
N ASP A 328 -24.22 16.81 8.60
CA ASP A 328 -24.51 15.57 7.87
C ASP A 328 -23.43 15.23 6.83
N SER A 329 -22.70 16.22 6.30
CA SER A 329 -21.60 15.99 5.35
C SER A 329 -20.39 15.31 5.99
N ALA A 330 -20.25 15.39 7.32
CA ALA A 330 -19.18 14.75 8.08
C ALA A 330 -19.45 13.27 8.39
N THR A 331 -20.61 12.74 8.03
CA THR A 331 -21.04 11.37 8.37
C THR A 331 -20.09 10.29 7.86
N ILE A 332 -19.59 10.41 6.62
CA ILE A 332 -18.62 9.46 6.04
C ILE A 332 -17.28 9.56 6.77
N ALA A 333 -16.82 10.78 7.01
CA ALA A 333 -15.57 11.05 7.69
C ALA A 333 -15.58 10.53 9.13
N ALA A 334 -16.70 10.72 9.85
CA ALA A 334 -16.88 10.20 11.19
C ALA A 334 -16.89 8.66 11.21
N ALA A 335 -17.54 8.01 10.24
CA ALA A 335 -17.53 6.55 10.13
C ALA A 335 -16.11 6.00 9.89
N ASN A 336 -15.34 6.66 9.01
CA ASN A 336 -13.92 6.35 8.79
C ASN A 336 -13.09 6.58 10.06
N ALA A 337 -13.26 7.74 10.71
CA ALA A 337 -12.52 8.13 11.90
C ALA A 337 -12.75 7.16 13.07
N VAL A 338 -13.99 6.79 13.35
CA VAL A 338 -14.30 5.81 14.40
C VAL A 338 -13.69 4.46 14.08
N THR A 339 -13.79 4.00 12.84
CA THR A 339 -13.16 2.73 12.42
C THR A 339 -11.65 2.74 12.66
N ILE A 340 -10.96 3.83 12.27
CA ILE A 340 -9.51 3.98 12.47
C ILE A 340 -9.17 4.02 13.97
N LEU A 341 -9.91 4.79 14.77
CA LEU A 341 -9.68 4.91 16.21
C LEU A 341 -9.87 3.59 16.94
N VAL A 342 -10.96 2.86 16.65
CA VAL A 342 -11.22 1.52 17.21
C VAL A 342 -10.06 0.58 16.86
N ARG A 343 -9.63 0.52 15.60
CA ARG A 343 -8.50 -0.33 15.19
C ARG A 343 -7.16 0.10 15.76
N ALA A 344 -7.00 1.38 16.10
CA ALA A 344 -5.83 1.87 16.83
C ALA A 344 -5.88 1.53 18.35
N GLY A 345 -6.90 0.81 18.81
CA GLY A 345 -7.08 0.44 20.22
C GLY A 345 -7.62 1.58 21.09
N VAL A 346 -8.20 2.63 20.47
CA VAL A 346 -8.76 3.76 21.20
C VAL A 346 -10.13 3.40 21.74
N THR A 347 -10.26 3.38 23.06
CA THR A 347 -11.54 3.16 23.73
C THR A 347 -12.36 4.45 23.82
N PHE A 348 -13.67 4.32 23.68
CA PHE A 348 -14.63 5.42 23.84
C PHE A 348 -15.34 5.41 25.21
N ASN A 349 -14.78 4.72 26.20
CA ASN A 349 -15.35 4.65 27.55
C ASN A 349 -15.49 6.05 28.16
N GLY A 350 -16.72 6.42 28.54
CA GLY A 350 -17.02 7.73 29.12
C GLY A 350 -17.10 8.89 28.12
N ALA A 351 -16.94 8.64 26.81
CA ALA A 351 -17.15 9.66 25.79
C ALA A 351 -18.66 9.91 25.56
N ASP A 352 -19.05 11.17 25.42
CA ASP A 352 -20.41 11.52 25.01
C ASP A 352 -20.57 11.32 23.49
N LEU A 353 -21.14 10.19 23.13
CA LEU A 353 -21.44 9.83 21.74
C LEU A 353 -22.87 10.16 21.33
N GLN A 354 -23.63 10.90 22.15
CA GLN A 354 -25.01 11.23 21.82
C GLN A 354 -25.06 12.10 20.55
N GLY A 355 -25.86 11.68 19.57
CA GLY A 355 -26.03 12.39 18.29
C GLY A 355 -24.94 12.14 17.25
N VAL A 356 -23.91 11.35 17.55
CA VAL A 356 -22.85 10.97 16.57
C VAL A 356 -23.45 10.10 15.47
N LYS A 357 -23.14 10.43 14.20
CA LYS A 357 -23.65 9.73 13.01
C LYS A 357 -22.50 9.01 12.31
N VAL A 358 -22.42 7.68 12.48
CA VAL A 358 -21.35 6.83 11.93
C VAL A 358 -21.89 5.58 11.21
N PRO A 359 -22.77 5.75 10.21
CA PRO A 359 -23.35 4.62 9.50
C PRO A 359 -22.26 3.80 8.81
N GLY A 360 -22.31 2.49 9.03
CA GLY A 360 -21.39 1.54 8.42
C GLY A 360 -19.98 1.52 9.02
N ALA A 361 -19.69 2.24 10.10
CA ALA A 361 -18.40 2.12 10.79
C ALA A 361 -18.14 0.69 11.29
N ASP A 362 -16.90 0.24 11.19
CA ASP A 362 -16.46 -1.06 11.71
C ASP A 362 -15.96 -0.88 13.15
N LEU A 363 -16.78 -1.34 14.09
CA LEU A 363 -16.51 -1.30 15.54
C LEU A 363 -15.95 -2.62 16.06
N SER A 364 -15.62 -3.57 15.17
CA SER A 364 -15.06 -4.85 15.61
C SER A 364 -13.69 -4.64 16.28
N ASN A 365 -13.44 -5.43 17.33
CA ASN A 365 -12.20 -5.39 18.13
C ASN A 365 -12.00 -4.11 18.99
N GLY A 366 -13.04 -3.30 19.19
CA GLY A 366 -13.05 -2.10 20.04
C GLY A 366 -13.57 -2.28 21.45
#